data_AF-A0A2H1EHC0-F1
#
_entry.id   AF-A0A2H1EHC0-F1
#
_cell.length_a   1.000
_cell.length_b   1.000
_cell.length_c   1.000
_cell.angle_alpha   90.00
_cell.angle_beta   90.00
_cell.angle_gamma   90.00
#
_symmetry.space_group_name_H-M   'P 1'
#
loop_
_entity.id
_entity.type
_entity.pdbx_description
1 polymer ?
#
loop_
_entity_poly.entity_id
_entity_poly.type
_entity_poly.pdbx_seq_one_letter_code
_entity_poly.pdbx_strand_id
1 'polypeptide(L)'
;MNLIQVNSVEHGTYRLEEIFTNLKQAPILLQVFETKKILDDVFEKTVVIVNDSTHYMHVTNDDASIVIGKKHLHSSEKKILYLDIIHELVHVKQQRKGLDLYDKSYSYVDRPTEIEAYQIAVEEARRLGMNDDEIFEYLHVDWISNEEHKRLASKVGVIV
;
A
#
# COMPACT_ATOMS: atom_id res chain seq x y z
N MET A 1 -18.67 -0.53 9.82
CA MET A 1 -17.58 -0.66 8.83
C MET A 1 -17.40 -2.16 8.60
N ASN A 2 -17.73 -2.67 7.41
CA ASN A 2 -17.49 -4.09 7.13
C ASN A 2 -15.97 -4.28 7.15
N LEU A 3 -15.49 -5.02 8.15
CA LEU A 3 -14.09 -5.25 8.40
C LEU A 3 -13.53 -6.04 7.22
N ILE A 4 -12.56 -5.45 6.51
CA ILE A 4 -11.74 -6.20 5.56
C ILE A 4 -11.05 -7.29 6.36
N GLN A 5 -11.16 -8.52 5.87
CA GLN A 5 -10.55 -9.67 6.52
C GLN A 5 -9.24 -9.96 5.82
N VAL A 6 -8.17 -10.01 6.60
CA VAL A 6 -6.86 -10.43 6.13
C VAL A 6 -6.69 -11.90 6.47
N ASN A 7 -6.61 -12.74 5.45
CA ASN A 7 -6.39 -14.17 5.57
C ASN A 7 -4.89 -14.44 5.59
N SER A 8 -4.45 -15.15 6.61
CA SER A 8 -3.10 -15.67 6.63
C SER A 8 -2.99 -16.82 5.64
N VAL A 9 -1.99 -16.76 4.76
CA VAL A 9 -1.71 -17.78 3.76
C VAL A 9 -0.23 -18.18 3.80
N GLU A 10 0.06 -19.34 3.23
CA GLU A 10 1.44 -19.84 3.08
C GLU A 10 2.13 -19.21 1.87
N HIS A 11 3.35 -19.66 1.58
CA HIS A 11 4.08 -19.29 0.38
C HIS A 11 3.30 -19.65 -0.88
N GLY A 12 3.21 -18.71 -1.83
CA GLY A 12 2.54 -18.98 -3.09
C GLY A 12 2.11 -17.73 -3.85
N THR A 13 1.28 -17.98 -4.85
CA THR A 13 0.71 -16.98 -5.74
C THR A 13 -0.80 -16.97 -5.56
N TYR A 14 -1.36 -15.79 -5.32
CA TYR A 14 -2.75 -15.59 -4.91
C TYR A 14 -3.38 -14.42 -5.66
N ARG A 15 -4.70 -14.35 -5.54
CA ARG A 15 -5.52 -13.20 -5.90
C ARG A 15 -5.66 -12.27 -4.70
N LEU A 16 -5.87 -10.99 -4.99
CA LEU A 16 -6.12 -9.96 -3.96
C LEU A 16 -7.20 -10.40 -2.97
N GLU A 17 -8.32 -10.95 -3.44
CA GLU A 17 -9.46 -11.31 -2.57
C GLU A 17 -9.27 -12.60 -1.77
N GLU A 18 -8.30 -13.45 -2.14
CA GLU A 18 -7.93 -14.62 -1.33
C GLU A 18 -7.22 -14.20 -0.05
N ILE A 19 -6.46 -13.09 -0.08
CA ILE A 19 -5.74 -12.55 1.07
C ILE A 19 -6.54 -11.45 1.76
N PHE A 20 -7.11 -10.51 1.00
CA PHE A 20 -7.84 -9.35 1.51
C PHE A 20 -9.32 -9.44 1.11
N THR A 21 -10.08 -10.23 1.86
CA THR A 21 -11.51 -10.42 1.61
C THR A 21 -12.29 -9.12 1.83
N ASN A 22 -13.19 -8.80 0.89
CA ASN A 22 -13.96 -7.56 0.82
C ASN A 22 -13.14 -6.28 0.54
N LEU A 23 -11.85 -6.37 0.21
CA LEU A 23 -11.02 -5.20 -0.08
C LEU A 23 -11.61 -4.30 -1.18
N LYS A 24 -12.21 -4.91 -2.21
CA LYS A 24 -12.87 -4.20 -3.32
C LYS A 24 -14.01 -3.26 -2.89
N GLN A 25 -14.54 -3.44 -1.68
CA GLN A 25 -15.60 -2.62 -1.11
C GLN A 25 -15.05 -1.37 -0.39
N ALA A 26 -13.73 -1.24 -0.26
CA ALA A 26 -13.09 -0.06 0.32
C ALA A 26 -13.41 1.18 -0.53
N PRO A 27 -14.04 2.22 0.04
CA PRO A 27 -14.50 3.38 -0.73
C PRO A 27 -13.35 4.14 -1.39
N ILE A 28 -12.18 4.18 -0.73
CA ILE A 28 -10.97 4.82 -1.25
C ILE A 28 -10.52 4.23 -2.59
N LEU A 29 -10.80 2.95 -2.86
CA LEU A 29 -10.36 2.30 -4.11
C LEU A 29 -11.13 2.79 -5.34
N LEU A 30 -12.38 3.23 -5.19
CA LEU A 30 -13.09 3.87 -6.30
C LEU A 30 -12.53 5.27 -6.60
N GLN A 31 -12.00 5.97 -5.61
CA GLN A 31 -11.27 7.22 -5.82
C GLN A 31 -9.92 6.97 -6.51
N VAL A 32 -9.19 5.92 -6.10
CA VAL A 32 -7.94 5.53 -6.75
C VAL A 32 -8.16 5.11 -8.20
N PHE A 33 -9.12 4.22 -8.48
CA PHE A 33 -9.28 3.62 -9.81
C PHE A 33 -10.33 4.31 -10.69
N GLU A 34 -10.99 5.35 -10.17
CA GLU A 34 -11.95 6.25 -10.84
C GLU A 34 -13.25 5.59 -11.34
N THR A 35 -13.20 4.33 -11.80
CA THR A 35 -14.35 3.59 -12.30
C THR A 35 -14.34 2.16 -11.77
N LYS A 36 -15.53 1.59 -11.59
CA LYS A 36 -15.70 0.19 -11.22
C LYS A 36 -15.04 -0.77 -12.23
N LYS A 37 -15.08 -0.44 -13.52
CA LYS A 37 -14.47 -1.26 -14.57
C LYS A 37 -12.95 -1.38 -14.40
N ILE A 38 -12.27 -0.27 -14.10
CA ILE A 38 -10.81 -0.28 -13.87
C ILE A 38 -10.50 -1.02 -12.57
N LEU A 39 -11.27 -0.78 -11.51
CA LEU A 39 -11.13 -1.51 -10.24
C LEU A 39 -11.31 -3.03 -10.43
N ASP A 40 -12.32 -3.43 -11.21
CA ASP A 40 -12.57 -4.83 -11.54
C ASP A 40 -11.39 -5.45 -12.29
N ASP A 41 -10.88 -4.77 -13.33
CA ASP A 41 -9.70 -5.19 -14.11
C ASP A 41 -8.43 -5.31 -13.25
N VAL A 42 -8.24 -4.42 -12.29
CA VAL A 42 -7.10 -4.48 -11.36
C VAL A 42 -7.18 -5.73 -10.49
N PHE A 43 -8.32 -5.98 -9.86
CA PHE A 43 -8.54 -7.18 -9.05
C PHE A 43 -8.46 -8.47 -9.89
N GLU A 44 -8.83 -8.39 -11.16
CA GLU A 44 -8.79 -9.52 -12.08
C GLU A 44 -7.39 -9.84 -12.63
N LYS A 45 -6.47 -8.87 -12.64
CA LYS A 45 -5.17 -9.07 -13.31
C LYS A 45 -3.97 -8.96 -12.38
N THR A 46 -4.11 -8.29 -11.25
CA THR A 46 -3.01 -8.19 -10.27
C THR A 46 -2.86 -9.50 -9.54
N VAL A 47 -1.61 -9.97 -9.53
CA VAL A 47 -1.17 -11.16 -8.82
C VAL A 47 -0.53 -10.75 -7.50
N VAL A 48 -0.75 -11.52 -6.45
CA VAL A 48 -0.11 -11.35 -5.15
C VAL A 48 0.81 -12.53 -4.86
N ILE A 49 2.08 -12.28 -4.58
CA ILE A 49 3.10 -13.27 -4.29
C ILE A 49 3.45 -13.18 -2.81
N VAL A 50 3.30 -14.26 -2.06
CA VAL A 50 3.69 -14.33 -0.65
C VAL A 50 4.98 -15.14 -0.53
N ASN A 51 6.04 -14.51 0.00
CA ASN A 51 7.34 -15.17 0.17
C ASN A 51 8.16 -14.65 1.37
N ASP A 52 9.31 -15.27 1.65
CA ASP A 52 10.23 -14.85 2.73
C ASP A 52 11.32 -13.87 2.26
N SER A 53 11.40 -13.58 0.96
CA SER A 53 12.47 -12.74 0.40
C SER A 53 12.29 -11.25 0.64
N THR A 54 11.06 -10.81 0.93
CA THR A 54 10.76 -9.42 1.25
C THR A 54 10.32 -9.27 2.70
N HIS A 55 10.67 -8.14 3.32
CA HIS A 55 10.27 -7.86 4.69
C HIS A 55 8.85 -7.30 4.76
N TYR A 56 8.45 -6.44 3.83
CA TYR A 56 7.17 -5.71 3.81
C TYR A 56 6.35 -6.04 2.55
N MET A 57 5.46 -5.14 2.14
CA MET A 57 4.75 -5.17 0.86
C MET A 57 5.49 -4.32 -0.18
N HIS A 58 5.43 -4.69 -1.46
CA HIS A 58 5.83 -3.82 -2.57
C HIS A 58 5.22 -4.29 -3.90
N VAL A 59 5.17 -3.41 -4.90
CA VAL A 59 4.81 -3.72 -6.29
C VAL A 59 6.05 -3.87 -7.18
N THR A 60 6.09 -4.90 -8.02
CA THR A 60 7.13 -5.04 -9.04
C THR A 60 6.93 -4.07 -10.20
N ASN A 61 8.01 -3.48 -10.70
CA ASN A 61 7.97 -2.65 -11.91
C ASN A 61 7.71 -3.46 -13.20
N ASP A 62 7.99 -4.77 -13.19
CA ASP A 62 7.93 -5.62 -14.38
C ASP A 62 6.48 -5.83 -14.87
N ASP A 63 5.56 -6.15 -13.95
CA ASP A 63 4.20 -6.56 -14.29
C ASP A 63 3.10 -6.10 -13.30
N ALA A 64 3.45 -5.22 -12.36
CA ALA A 64 2.57 -4.78 -11.27
C ALA A 64 2.06 -5.92 -10.35
N SER A 65 2.82 -7.01 -10.23
CA SER A 65 2.59 -7.99 -9.18
C SER A 65 2.90 -7.39 -7.81
N ILE A 66 2.07 -7.68 -6.82
CA ILE A 66 2.30 -7.30 -5.43
C ILE A 66 3.06 -8.44 -4.76
N VAL A 67 4.11 -8.14 -4.02
CA VAL A 67 4.87 -9.11 -3.24
C VAL A 67 4.73 -8.77 -1.76
N ILE A 68 4.33 -9.74 -0.95
CA ILE A 68 4.12 -9.58 0.50
C ILE A 68 5.07 -10.51 1.26
N GLY A 69 5.78 -9.94 2.23
CA GLY A 69 6.59 -10.71 3.17
C GLY A 69 5.70 -11.57 4.04
N LYS A 70 5.92 -12.90 4.06
CA LYS A 70 5.11 -13.83 4.85
C LYS A 70 5.09 -13.46 6.33
N LYS A 71 6.25 -13.11 6.89
CA LYS A 71 6.35 -12.67 8.29
C LYS A 71 5.47 -11.45 8.54
N HIS A 72 5.54 -10.42 7.68
CA HIS A 72 4.71 -9.22 7.77
C HIS A 72 3.22 -9.54 7.68
N LEU A 73 2.82 -10.37 6.72
CA LEU A 73 1.43 -10.81 6.59
C LEU A 73 0.90 -11.51 7.86
N HIS A 74 1.76 -12.25 8.57
CA HIS A 74 1.36 -13.03 9.75
C HIS A 74 1.44 -12.25 11.06
N SER A 75 2.39 -11.32 11.20
CA SER A 75 2.67 -10.65 12.47
C SER A 75 2.11 -9.24 12.58
N SER A 76 1.86 -8.58 11.45
CA SER A 76 1.46 -7.17 11.46
C SER A 76 0.00 -6.99 11.81
N GLU A 77 -0.32 -5.84 12.40
CA GLU A 77 -1.70 -5.51 12.69
C GLU A 77 -2.53 -5.44 11.41
N LYS A 78 -3.76 -5.95 11.46
CA LYS A 78 -4.67 -5.97 10.30
C LYS A 78 -4.90 -4.59 9.69
N LYS A 79 -4.89 -3.55 10.54
CA LYS A 79 -5.03 -2.15 10.12
C LYS A 79 -3.84 -1.70 9.27
N ILE A 80 -2.62 -2.07 9.68
CA ILE A 80 -1.38 -1.76 8.95
C ILE A 80 -1.37 -2.49 7.61
N LEU A 81 -1.65 -3.80 7.61
CA LEU A 81 -1.74 -4.59 6.37
C LEU A 81 -2.81 -4.05 5.41
N TYR A 82 -3.89 -3.49 5.94
CA TYR A 82 -4.92 -2.83 5.14
C TYR A 82 -4.40 -1.54 4.51
N LEU A 83 -3.72 -0.67 5.26
CA LEU A 83 -3.16 0.56 4.70
C LEU A 83 -2.06 0.26 3.68
N ASP A 84 -1.22 -0.74 3.95
CA ASP A 84 -0.18 -1.19 3.01
C ASP A 84 -0.77 -1.66 1.68
N ILE A 85 -1.83 -2.48 1.70
CA ILE A 85 -2.44 -2.92 0.44
C ILE A 85 -3.11 -1.77 -0.33
N ILE A 86 -3.63 -0.75 0.37
CA ILE A 86 -4.13 0.47 -0.27
C ILE A 86 -2.97 1.24 -0.94
N HIS A 87 -1.84 1.39 -0.23
CA HIS A 87 -0.62 2.01 -0.76
C HIS A 87 -0.14 1.27 -2.02
N GLU A 88 0.02 -0.05 -1.95
CA GLU A 88 0.47 -0.85 -3.10
C GLU A 88 -0.51 -0.81 -4.28
N LEU A 89 -1.81 -0.72 -4.04
CA LEU A 89 -2.78 -0.57 -5.14
C LEU A 89 -2.64 0.77 -5.88
N VAL A 90 -2.18 1.83 -5.21
CA VAL A 90 -1.78 3.07 -5.90
C VAL A 90 -0.55 2.83 -6.77
N HIS A 91 0.44 2.09 -6.28
CA HIS A 91 1.60 1.68 -7.08
C HIS A 91 1.23 0.80 -8.28
N VAL A 92 0.27 -0.11 -8.14
CA VAL A 92 -0.29 -0.87 -9.29
C VAL A 92 -0.87 0.08 -10.34
N LYS A 93 -1.63 1.11 -9.92
CA LYS A 93 -2.17 2.12 -10.85
C LYS A 93 -1.03 2.86 -11.57
N GLN A 94 -0.01 3.28 -10.82
CA GLN A 94 1.13 4.05 -11.34
C GLN A 94 1.97 3.22 -12.32
N GLN A 95 2.30 1.97 -11.98
CA GLN A 95 3.04 1.06 -12.86
C GLN A 95 2.27 0.80 -14.16
N ARG A 96 0.96 0.55 -14.08
CA ARG A 96 0.12 0.33 -15.27
C ARG A 96 0.00 1.57 -16.17
N LYS A 97 0.31 2.77 -15.64
CA LYS A 97 0.45 4.01 -16.42
C LYS A 97 1.84 4.18 -17.04
N GLY A 98 2.76 3.25 -16.80
CA GLY A 98 4.14 3.26 -17.30
C GLY A 98 5.11 4.08 -16.44
N LEU A 99 4.76 4.39 -15.18
CA LEU A 99 5.66 5.07 -14.27
C LEU A 99 6.69 4.09 -13.69
N ASP A 100 7.94 4.55 -13.56
CA ASP A 100 8.97 3.84 -12.82
C ASP A 100 8.77 4.08 -11.31
N LEU A 101 8.34 3.06 -10.58
CA LEU A 101 8.13 3.17 -9.13
C LEU A 101 9.44 3.42 -8.37
N TYR A 102 10.58 3.01 -8.93
CA TYR A 102 11.91 3.02 -8.29
C TYR A 102 12.87 4.04 -8.90
N ASP A 103 12.35 5.12 -9.50
CA ASP A 103 13.16 6.20 -10.06
C ASP A 103 14.15 6.76 -9.01
N LYS A 104 15.42 6.42 -9.19
CA LYS A 104 16.52 6.75 -8.26
C LYS A 104 17.00 8.20 -8.38
N SER A 105 16.40 9.00 -9.27
CA SER A 105 16.67 10.44 -9.32
C SER A 105 16.10 11.19 -8.11
N TYR A 106 15.16 10.57 -7.38
CA TYR A 106 14.60 11.08 -6.13
C TYR A 106 14.98 10.20 -4.94
N SER A 107 15.06 10.79 -3.74
CA SER A 107 15.10 10.00 -2.49
C SER A 107 13.76 9.30 -2.27
N TYR A 108 13.72 8.26 -1.43
CA TYR A 108 12.51 7.50 -1.11
C TYR A 108 11.32 8.42 -0.79
N VAL A 109 11.50 9.33 0.16
CA VAL A 109 10.48 10.27 0.65
C VAL A 109 10.20 11.45 -0.28
N ASP A 110 10.96 11.57 -1.38
CA ASP A 110 10.80 12.60 -2.40
C ASP A 110 10.22 12.07 -3.71
N ARG A 111 10.14 10.74 -3.88
CA ARG A 111 9.57 10.13 -5.08
C ARG A 111 8.10 10.53 -5.23
N PRO A 112 7.69 11.12 -6.37
CA PRO A 112 6.29 11.48 -6.61
C PRO A 112 5.33 10.29 -6.45
N THR A 113 5.78 9.09 -6.83
CA THR A 113 5.00 7.85 -6.71
C THR A 113 4.69 7.50 -5.25
N GLU A 114 5.70 7.55 -4.39
CA GLU A 114 5.59 7.31 -2.94
C GLU A 114 4.72 8.38 -2.26
N ILE A 115 4.90 9.65 -2.62
CA ILE A 115 4.10 10.76 -2.07
C ILE A 115 2.61 10.56 -2.38
N GLU A 116 2.25 10.26 -3.62
CA GLU A 116 0.85 9.99 -4.01
C GLU A 116 0.29 8.78 -3.26
N ALA A 117 1.06 7.68 -3.18
CA ALA A 117 0.63 6.46 -2.49
C ALA A 117 0.40 6.70 -0.99
N TYR A 118 1.31 7.38 -0.30
CA TYR A 118 1.14 7.73 1.09
C TYR A 118 0.03 8.75 1.33
N GLN A 119 -0.21 9.71 0.44
CA GLN A 119 -1.35 10.63 0.58
C GLN A 119 -2.68 9.88 0.63
N ILE A 120 -2.87 8.90 -0.26
CA ILE A 120 -4.06 8.05 -0.26
C ILE A 120 -4.13 7.18 1.01
N ALA A 121 -3.02 6.59 1.44
CA ALA A 121 -2.99 5.79 2.67
C ALA A 121 -3.31 6.64 3.92
N VAL A 122 -2.81 7.87 4.00
CA VAL A 122 -3.08 8.83 5.08
C VAL A 122 -4.55 9.27 5.07
N GLU A 123 -5.13 9.55 3.91
CA GLU A 123 -6.55 9.84 3.78
C GLU A 123 -7.41 8.70 4.32
N GLU A 124 -7.06 7.47 3.95
CA GLU A 124 -7.76 6.28 4.42
C GLU A 124 -7.55 6.03 5.92
N ALA A 125 -6.33 6.22 6.44
CA ALA A 125 -6.03 6.12 7.86
C ALA A 125 -6.88 7.10 8.70
N ARG A 126 -7.03 8.34 8.24
CA ARG A 126 -7.92 9.34 8.86
C ARG A 126 -9.38 8.91 8.80
N ARG A 127 -9.83 8.33 7.69
CA ARG A 127 -11.19 7.77 7.56
C ARG A 127 -11.44 6.62 8.55
N LEU A 128 -10.40 5.87 8.91
CA LEU A 128 -10.44 4.82 9.95
C LEU A 128 -10.38 5.38 11.38
N GLY A 129 -10.15 6.69 11.54
CA GLY A 129 -10.08 7.37 12.84
C GLY A 129 -8.69 7.41 13.48
N MET A 130 -7.63 7.14 12.72
CA MET A 130 -6.26 7.33 13.22
C MET A 130 -5.94 8.81 13.40
N ASN A 131 -5.27 9.15 14.51
CA ASN A 131 -4.73 10.48 14.74
C ASN A 131 -3.37 10.67 14.05
N ASP A 132 -2.84 11.89 14.05
CA ASP A 132 -1.58 12.21 13.37
C ASP A 132 -0.36 11.51 14.01
N ASP A 133 -0.37 11.19 15.31
CA ASP A 133 0.71 10.41 15.95
C ASP A 133 0.73 8.95 15.44
N GLU A 134 -0.43 8.30 15.39
CA GLU A 134 -0.58 6.94 14.85
C GLU A 134 -0.21 6.89 13.36
N ILE A 135 -0.58 7.93 12.60
CA ILE A 135 -0.23 8.03 11.18
C ILE A 135 1.26 8.29 11.03
N PHE A 136 1.85 9.13 11.87
CA PHE A 136 3.28 9.38 11.85
C PHE A 136 4.06 8.08 12.10
N GLU A 137 3.67 7.27 13.08
CA GLU A 137 4.27 5.94 13.30
C GLU A 137 4.11 5.03 12.07
N TYR A 138 2.95 5.03 11.41
CA TYR A 138 2.72 4.27 10.18
C TYR A 138 3.65 4.66 9.02
N LEU A 139 4.01 5.95 8.90
CA LEU A 139 4.90 6.43 7.83
C LEU A 139 6.38 6.03 8.02
N HIS A 140 6.75 5.43 9.16
CA HIS A 140 8.12 5.05 9.44
C HIS A 140 8.48 3.74 8.72
N VAL A 141 9.62 3.74 8.02
CA VAL A 141 10.21 2.54 7.40
C VAL A 141 11.70 2.45 7.73
N ASP A 142 12.25 1.24 7.76
CA ASP A 142 13.62 1.01 8.28
C ASP A 142 14.75 1.63 7.45
N TRP A 143 14.46 2.06 6.22
CA TRP A 143 15.45 2.59 5.28
C TRP A 143 15.42 4.12 5.13
N ILE A 144 14.69 4.83 6.00
CA ILE A 144 14.70 6.30 6.04
C ILE A 144 15.24 6.82 7.37
N SER A 145 15.86 7.99 7.33
CA SER A 145 16.27 8.70 8.55
C SER A 145 15.09 9.39 9.25
N ASN A 146 15.25 9.75 10.53
CA ASN A 146 14.24 10.52 11.28
C ASN A 146 13.87 11.85 10.59
N GLU A 147 14.83 12.51 9.93
CA GLU A 147 14.58 13.75 9.20
C GLU A 147 13.81 13.50 7.90
N GLU A 148 14.08 12.40 7.20
CA GLU A 148 13.29 11.96 6.05
C GLU A 148 11.86 11.56 6.45
N HIS A 149 11.70 10.90 7.59
CA HIS A 149 10.40 10.52 8.14
C HIS A 149 9.52 11.74 8.44
N LYS A 150 10.05 12.75 9.14
CA LYS A 150 9.37 14.05 9.33
C LYS A 150 9.06 14.76 8.02
N ARG A 151 9.99 14.70 7.06
CA ARG A 151 9.79 15.31 5.73
C ARG A 151 8.67 14.63 4.96
N LEU A 152 8.60 13.29 5.00
CA LEU A 152 7.50 12.52 4.42
C LEU A 152 6.17 12.93 5.06
N ALA A 153 6.10 12.91 6.39
CA ALA A 153 4.91 13.31 7.15
C ALA A 153 4.40 14.69 6.74
N SER A 154 5.30 15.68 6.66
CA SER A 154 4.96 17.04 6.23
C SER A 154 4.36 17.08 4.82
N LYS A 155 4.91 16.31 3.86
CA LYS A 155 4.42 16.28 2.46
C LYS A 155 3.05 15.64 2.30
N VAL A 156 2.71 14.72 3.18
CA VAL A 156 1.42 14.04 3.19
C VAL A 156 0.43 14.64 4.20
N GLY A 157 0.82 15.80 4.78
CA GLY A 157 -0.04 16.63 5.59
C GLY A 157 -0.30 16.09 7.00
N VAL A 158 0.65 15.33 7.57
CA VAL A 158 0.62 14.83 8.95
C VAL A 158 1.36 15.80 9.86
N ILE A 159 0.72 16.24 10.94
CA ILE A 159 1.31 17.17 11.91
C ILE A 159 2.20 16.38 12.88
N VAL A 160 3.44 16.84 13.04
CA VAL A 160 4.51 16.22 13.86
C VAL A 160 5.12 17.22 14.83
#